data_AF-A0A3D9QVV3-F1
#
_entry.id   AF-A0A3D9QVV3-F1
#
_cell.length_a   1.000
_cell.length_b   1.000
_cell.length_c   1.000
_cell.angle_alpha   90.00
_cell.angle_beta   90.00
_cell.angle_gamma   90.00
#
_symmetry.space_group_name_H-M   'P 1'
#
loop_
_entity.id
_entity.type
_entity.pdbx_description
1 polymer ?
#
loop_
_entity_poly.entity_id
_entity_poly.type
_entity_poly.pdbx_seq_one_letter_code
_entity_poly.pdbx_strand_id
1 'polypeptide(L)'
;MRFWFKKNKKPIVSEAAPTPAPLETNEVQPDTKPSDMPATDTAVPSRQYWNSGMSAQDWISEMYREQERKGAFEHLAGKGKPLHVSSGDMMNSILKESNFLPPWLTLQHEIRDQLQRLLETGSAAISESELGDINEKINKYNSMVPSPVLQKWKLTRENWRQQIERWKS
;
A
#
# COMPACT_ATOMS: atom_id res chain seq x y z
N MET A 1 12.87 34.01 -7.47
CA MET A 1 13.73 33.23 -8.38
C MET A 1 12.90 32.13 -9.02
N ARG A 2 12.66 32.18 -10.34
CA ARG A 2 12.01 31.12 -11.13
C ARG A 2 12.94 30.80 -12.30
N PHE A 3 13.48 29.60 -12.32
CA PHE A 3 14.35 29.13 -13.39
C PHE A 3 13.55 28.42 -14.48
N TRP A 4 13.91 28.78 -15.70
CA TRP A 4 13.50 28.33 -17.03
C TRP A 4 13.61 26.82 -17.25
N PHE A 5 12.80 26.26 -18.16
CA PHE A 5 13.29 25.51 -19.34
C PHE A 5 12.16 25.36 -20.39
N LYS A 6 12.33 26.03 -21.53
CA LYS A 6 11.61 25.76 -22.78
C LYS A 6 12.36 24.65 -23.54
N LYS A 7 11.64 23.65 -24.07
CA LYS A 7 12.14 22.78 -25.15
C LYS A 7 11.03 22.53 -26.18
N ASN A 8 11.29 22.99 -27.40
CA ASN A 8 10.56 22.67 -28.62
C ASN A 8 10.87 21.24 -29.06
N LYS A 9 9.86 20.48 -29.51
CA LYS A 9 10.01 19.37 -30.47
C LYS A 9 8.67 19.12 -31.19
N LYS A 10 8.70 19.23 -32.52
CA LYS A 10 7.63 18.82 -33.46
C LYS A 10 7.74 17.30 -33.77
N PRO A 11 6.69 16.67 -34.32
CA PRO A 11 6.45 15.24 -34.22
C PRO A 11 7.08 14.44 -35.37
N ILE A 12 7.33 13.15 -35.14
CA ILE A 12 7.67 12.15 -36.16
C ILE A 12 6.69 10.98 -35.98
N VAL A 13 6.07 10.57 -37.08
CA VAL A 13 5.05 9.53 -37.22
C VAL A 13 5.67 8.27 -37.81
N SER A 14 5.16 7.11 -37.37
CA SER A 14 5.22 5.71 -37.89
C SER A 14 6.62 5.07 -37.99
N GLU A 15 6.84 3.79 -37.65
CA GLU A 15 6.06 2.60 -38.00
C GLU A 15 6.40 1.38 -37.08
N ALA A 16 5.62 0.31 -37.25
CA ALA A 16 5.32 -0.81 -36.35
C ALA A 16 6.46 -1.75 -35.88
N ALA A 17 6.23 -2.40 -34.73
CA ALA A 17 6.92 -3.60 -34.27
C ALA A 17 5.99 -4.46 -33.37
N PRO A 18 6.27 -5.77 -33.16
CA PRO A 18 5.29 -6.85 -33.16
C PRO A 18 4.89 -7.36 -31.76
N THR A 19 3.74 -8.03 -31.70
CA THR A 19 3.18 -8.70 -30.51
C THR A 19 3.70 -10.13 -30.36
N PRO A 20 4.05 -10.57 -29.13
CA PRO A 20 3.84 -11.95 -28.72
C PRO A 20 2.92 -12.09 -27.48
N ALA A 21 2.01 -13.06 -27.60
CA ALA A 21 1.09 -13.73 -26.67
C ALA A 21 0.95 -13.32 -25.18
N PRO A 22 -0.29 -13.24 -24.65
CA PRO A 22 -0.58 -13.34 -23.22
C PRO A 22 -0.93 -14.76 -22.75
N LEU A 23 -0.46 -15.07 -21.55
CA LEU A 23 -0.61 -16.30 -20.77
C LEU A 23 -2.03 -16.49 -20.22
N GLU A 24 -2.37 -17.78 -20.05
CA GLU A 24 -3.63 -18.36 -19.61
C GLU A 24 -4.09 -17.92 -18.20
N THR A 25 -5.40 -17.76 -18.01
CA THR A 25 -6.04 -17.87 -16.69
C THR A 25 -7.24 -18.81 -16.83
N ASN A 26 -7.21 -19.88 -16.03
CA ASN A 26 -8.17 -20.97 -16.00
C ASN A 26 -9.59 -20.49 -15.67
N GLU A 27 -10.54 -20.70 -16.59
CA GLU A 27 -11.97 -20.70 -16.30
C GLU A 27 -12.44 -22.13 -16.03
N VAL A 28 -13.13 -22.29 -14.90
CA VAL A 28 -13.84 -23.50 -14.48
C VAL A 28 -15.02 -23.71 -15.44
N GLN A 29 -15.01 -24.83 -16.16
CA GLN A 29 -16.15 -25.29 -16.96
C GLN A 29 -17.28 -25.78 -16.06
N PRO A 30 -18.55 -25.61 -16.47
CA PRO A 30 -19.53 -26.65 -16.32
C PRO A 30 -19.89 -27.24 -17.68
N ASP A 31 -19.75 -28.55 -17.76
CA ASP A 31 -20.09 -29.42 -18.87
C ASP A 31 -21.42 -29.09 -19.55
N THR A 32 -21.42 -28.95 -20.87
CA THR A 32 -22.43 -29.60 -21.72
C THR A 32 -21.90 -29.77 -23.15
N LYS A 33 -21.77 -31.02 -23.60
CA LYS A 33 -21.36 -31.40 -24.96
C LYS A 33 -22.44 -31.06 -26.01
N PRO A 34 -22.05 -30.96 -27.30
CA PRO A 34 -22.72 -30.13 -28.29
C PRO A 34 -23.83 -30.87 -29.02
N SER A 35 -24.90 -30.16 -29.36
CA SER A 35 -25.83 -30.57 -30.41
C SER A 35 -25.84 -29.50 -31.49
N ASP A 36 -25.35 -29.92 -32.65
CA ASP A 36 -25.42 -29.39 -34.01
C ASP A 36 -26.03 -27.99 -34.24
N MET A 37 -25.21 -27.15 -34.87
CA MET A 37 -25.53 -25.83 -35.42
C MET A 37 -26.72 -25.87 -36.37
N PRO A 38 -27.45 -24.75 -36.51
CA PRO A 38 -27.15 -23.94 -37.68
C PRO A 38 -26.69 -22.53 -37.29
N ALA A 39 -25.68 -22.05 -38.01
CA ALA A 39 -25.18 -20.69 -37.93
C ALA A 39 -26.32 -19.69 -38.23
N THR A 40 -26.94 -19.18 -37.18
CA THR A 40 -27.66 -17.92 -37.22
C THR A 40 -26.73 -16.87 -36.64
N ASP A 41 -26.16 -16.02 -37.51
CA ASP A 41 -25.57 -14.72 -37.16
C ASP A 41 -26.61 -13.91 -36.38
N THR A 42 -26.73 -14.20 -35.09
CA THR A 42 -27.50 -13.39 -34.16
C THR A 42 -26.47 -12.71 -33.32
N ALA A 43 -26.06 -11.52 -33.76
CA ALA A 43 -25.24 -10.62 -32.98
C ALA A 43 -25.85 -10.56 -31.58
N VAL A 44 -25.17 -11.14 -30.58
CA VAL A 44 -25.61 -11.05 -29.18
C VAL A 44 -25.74 -9.57 -28.90
N PRO A 45 -26.95 -9.03 -28.67
CA PRO A 45 -27.10 -7.61 -28.44
C PRO A 45 -26.20 -7.28 -27.25
N SER A 46 -25.26 -6.35 -27.45
CA SER A 46 -24.40 -5.88 -26.38
C SER A 46 -25.34 -5.54 -25.21
N ARG A 47 -25.17 -6.25 -24.07
CA ARG A 47 -25.95 -5.92 -22.88
C ARG A 47 -25.59 -4.49 -22.54
N GLN A 48 -26.46 -3.56 -22.92
CA GLN A 48 -26.39 -2.21 -22.44
C GLN A 48 -26.68 -2.32 -20.95
N TYR A 49 -25.61 -2.36 -20.16
CA TYR A 49 -25.76 -2.23 -18.74
C TYR A 49 -26.40 -0.87 -18.49
N TRP A 50 -27.43 -0.82 -17.64
CA TRP A 50 -28.18 0.40 -17.34
C TRP A 50 -27.29 1.56 -16.85
N ASN A 51 -26.05 1.27 -16.44
CA ASN A 51 -25.04 2.20 -15.95
C ASN A 51 -24.06 2.69 -17.04
N SER A 52 -24.22 2.28 -18.32
CA SER A 52 -23.24 2.52 -19.39
C SER A 52 -23.05 4.01 -19.78
N GLY A 53 -23.94 4.90 -19.32
CA GLY A 53 -23.85 6.35 -19.53
C GLY A 53 -23.52 7.17 -18.27
N MET A 54 -23.22 6.51 -17.15
CA MET A 54 -23.01 7.15 -15.86
C MET A 54 -21.53 7.21 -15.50
N SER A 55 -21.10 8.28 -14.83
CA SER A 55 -19.73 8.32 -14.29
C SER A 55 -19.59 7.28 -13.17
N ALA A 56 -18.38 6.76 -12.95
CA ALA A 56 -18.14 5.79 -11.88
C ALA A 56 -18.55 6.33 -10.50
N GLN A 57 -18.40 7.64 -10.29
CA GLN A 57 -18.79 8.32 -9.05
C GLN A 57 -20.31 8.35 -8.84
N ASP A 58 -21.06 8.58 -9.92
CA ASP A 58 -22.53 8.59 -9.89
C ASP A 58 -23.08 7.18 -9.70
N TRP A 59 -22.45 6.18 -10.33
CA TRP A 59 -22.82 4.78 -10.14
C TRP A 59 -22.65 4.31 -8.69
N ILE A 60 -21.50 4.63 -8.06
CA ILE A 60 -21.26 4.31 -6.65
C ILE A 60 -22.30 5.00 -5.75
N SER A 61 -22.63 6.25 -6.06
CA SER A 61 -23.63 7.04 -5.31
C SER A 61 -25.03 6.43 -5.42
N GLU A 62 -25.43 5.98 -6.62
CA GLU A 62 -26.72 5.33 -6.84
C GLU A 62 -26.80 3.97 -6.12
N MET A 63 -25.72 3.18 -6.18
CA MET A 63 -25.62 1.93 -5.42
C MET A 63 -25.77 2.16 -3.91
N TYR A 64 -25.12 3.20 -3.37
CA TYR A 64 -25.22 3.54 -1.96
C TYR A 64 -26.67 3.88 -1.56
N ARG A 65 -27.34 4.74 -2.34
CA ARG A 65 -28.74 5.13 -2.12
C ARG A 65 -29.71 3.97 -2.23
N GLU A 66 -29.48 3.05 -3.16
CA GLU A 66 -30.27 1.83 -3.31
C GLU A 66 -30.18 0.94 -2.06
N GLN A 67 -28.98 0.77 -1.50
CA GLN A 67 -28.77 0.00 -0.27
C GLN A 67 -29.32 0.70 0.97
N GLU A 68 -29.23 2.03 1.02
CA GLU A 68 -29.85 2.85 2.06
C GLU A 68 -31.37 2.68 2.07
N ARG A 69 -32.02 2.75 0.90
CA ARG A 69 -33.47 2.53 0.77
C ARG A 69 -33.89 1.13 1.17
N LYS A 70 -33.04 0.13 0.90
CA LYS A 70 -33.23 -1.26 1.33
C LYS A 70 -33.00 -1.47 2.82
N GLY A 71 -32.58 -0.45 3.57
CA GLY A 71 -32.30 -0.55 5.00
C GLY A 71 -31.09 -1.42 5.31
N ALA A 72 -30.19 -1.64 4.36
CA ALA A 72 -29.03 -2.51 4.54
C ALA A 72 -28.12 -2.05 5.70
N PHE A 73 -28.12 -0.75 6.00
CA PHE A 73 -27.36 -0.14 7.09
C PHE A 73 -28.06 -0.19 8.46
N GLU A 74 -29.31 -0.65 8.55
CA GLU A 74 -30.06 -0.74 9.82
C GLU A 74 -29.66 -1.95 10.66
N HIS A 75 -29.34 -3.08 10.04
CA HIS A 75 -29.02 -4.34 10.71
C HIS A 75 -27.53 -4.71 10.67
N LEU A 76 -26.64 -3.71 10.66
CA LEU A 76 -25.19 -3.98 10.68
C LEU A 76 -24.74 -4.53 12.02
N ALA A 77 -23.96 -5.61 11.97
CA ALA A 77 -23.28 -6.13 13.15
C ALA A 77 -22.35 -5.06 13.72
N GLY A 78 -22.65 -4.58 14.93
CA GLY A 78 -21.85 -3.56 15.61
C GLY A 78 -22.39 -2.14 15.53
N LYS A 79 -23.51 -1.87 14.84
CA LYS A 79 -24.16 -0.54 14.85
C LYS A 79 -24.52 -0.15 16.29
N GLY A 80 -24.01 0.99 16.75
CA GLY A 80 -24.24 1.53 18.09
C GLY A 80 -23.52 0.81 19.23
N LYS A 81 -22.72 -0.23 18.95
CA LYS A 81 -21.87 -0.85 19.98
C LYS A 81 -20.57 -0.05 20.12
N PRO A 82 -20.04 0.13 21.35
CA PRO A 82 -18.72 0.70 21.54
C PRO A 82 -17.69 -0.08 20.72
N LEU A 83 -16.85 0.64 19.99
CA LEU A 83 -15.75 0.03 19.24
C LEU A 83 -14.83 -0.68 20.22
N HIS A 84 -14.67 -2.00 20.04
CA HIS A 84 -13.70 -2.76 20.81
C HIS A 84 -12.30 -2.48 20.25
N VAL A 85 -11.69 -1.39 20.71
CA VAL A 85 -10.28 -1.17 20.49
C VAL A 85 -9.53 -2.20 21.33
N SER A 86 -8.87 -3.14 20.66
CA SER A 86 -7.89 -3.99 21.34
C SER A 86 -6.93 -3.07 22.08
N SER A 87 -6.57 -3.37 23.33
CA SER A 87 -5.82 -2.46 24.22
C SER A 87 -4.38 -2.10 23.76
N GLY A 88 -4.04 -2.32 22.49
CA GLY A 88 -2.80 -1.90 21.86
C GLY A 88 -2.99 -0.82 20.81
N ASP A 89 -1.89 -0.45 20.16
CA ASP A 89 -1.88 0.50 19.05
C ASP A 89 -2.76 -0.01 17.89
N MET A 90 -3.78 0.79 17.51
CA MET A 90 -4.69 0.49 16.40
C MET A 90 -3.93 0.24 15.10
N MET A 91 -2.83 0.96 14.89
CA MET A 91 -2.00 0.85 13.70
C MET A 91 -1.41 -0.56 13.58
N ASN A 92 -0.85 -1.08 14.69
CA ASN A 92 -0.27 -2.42 14.73
C ASN A 92 -1.31 -3.53 14.53
N SER A 93 -2.56 -3.31 14.96
CA SER A 93 -3.65 -4.28 14.75
C SER A 93 -4.05 -4.35 13.28
N ILE A 94 -4.21 -3.19 12.63
CA ILE A 94 -4.54 -3.10 11.20
C ILE A 94 -3.41 -3.69 10.34
N LEU A 95 -2.15 -3.44 10.69
CA LEU A 95 -1.01 -4.03 9.98
C LEU A 95 -0.97 -5.56 10.08
N LYS A 96 -1.25 -6.12 11.26
CA LYS A 96 -1.31 -7.58 11.44
C LYS A 96 -2.43 -8.22 10.63
N GLU A 97 -3.59 -7.57 10.59
CA GLU A 97 -4.76 -8.07 9.86
C GLU A 97 -4.59 -7.96 8.33
N SER A 98 -3.93 -6.91 7.86
CA SER A 98 -3.70 -6.68 6.42
C SER A 98 -2.61 -7.57 5.79
N ASN A 99 -1.93 -8.42 6.58
CA ASN A 99 -0.77 -9.21 6.15
C ASN A 99 0.28 -8.39 5.38
N PHE A 100 0.36 -7.08 5.65
CA PHE A 100 1.20 -6.13 4.95
C PHE A 100 2.16 -5.47 5.94
N LEU A 101 3.46 -5.67 5.72
CA LEU A 101 4.50 -5.08 6.54
C LEU A 101 5.05 -3.81 5.86
N PRO A 102 4.85 -2.62 6.43
CA PRO A 102 5.40 -1.40 5.84
C PRO A 102 6.92 -1.42 5.81
N PRO A 103 7.55 -0.84 4.77
CA PRO A 103 9.01 -0.78 4.67
C PRO A 103 9.70 -0.12 5.87
N TRP A 104 9.08 0.91 6.46
CA TRP A 104 9.63 1.63 7.60
C TRP A 104 9.70 0.76 8.87
N LEU A 105 8.79 -0.20 9.04
CA LEU A 105 8.79 -1.11 10.20
C LEU A 105 9.93 -2.14 10.09
N THR A 106 10.25 -2.57 8.86
CA THR A 106 11.43 -3.41 8.59
C THR A 106 12.71 -2.65 8.93
N LEU A 107 12.80 -1.39 8.50
CA LEU A 107 13.94 -0.52 8.78
C LEU A 107 14.07 -0.23 10.28
N GLN A 108 12.96 -0.08 11.00
CA GLN A 108 12.96 0.08 12.45
C GLN A 108 13.57 -1.14 13.16
N HIS A 109 13.20 -2.35 12.75
CA HIS A 109 13.80 -3.57 13.29
C HIS A 109 15.29 -3.65 12.99
N GLU A 110 15.70 -3.34 11.76
CA GLU A 110 17.11 -3.32 11.37
C GLU A 110 17.93 -2.35 12.24
N ILE A 111 17.43 -1.13 12.46
CA ILE A 111 18.09 -0.13 13.31
C ILE A 111 18.19 -0.64 14.75
N ARG A 112 17.12 -1.25 15.29
CA ARG A 112 17.10 -1.80 16.65
C ARG A 112 18.14 -2.93 16.80
N ASP A 113 18.23 -3.82 15.83
CA ASP A 113 19.17 -4.94 15.87
C ASP A 113 20.62 -4.44 15.78
N GLN A 114 20.90 -3.42 14.95
CA GLN A 114 22.22 -2.79 14.91
C GLN A 114 22.59 -2.12 16.24
N LEU A 115 21.65 -1.39 16.84
CA LEU A 115 21.84 -0.76 18.13
C LEU A 115 22.10 -1.79 19.25
N GLN A 116 21.43 -2.94 19.19
CA GLN A 116 21.67 -4.03 20.15
C GLN A 116 23.06 -4.65 19.96
N ARG A 117 23.50 -4.88 18.71
CA ARG A 117 24.86 -5.36 18.42
C ARG A 117 25.93 -4.39 18.93
N LEU A 118 25.70 -3.08 18.82
CA LEU A 118 26.61 -2.07 19.39
C LEU A 118 26.68 -2.15 20.92
N LEU A 119 25.57 -2.45 21.58
CA LEU A 119 25.54 -2.64 23.03
C LEU A 119 26.35 -3.89 23.45
N GLU A 120 26.21 -4.97 22.70
CA GLU A 120 26.91 -6.25 22.95
C GLU A 120 28.43 -6.17 22.68
N THR A 121 28.84 -5.40 21.67
CA THR A 121 30.26 -5.28 21.25
C THR A 121 31.10 -4.42 22.21
N GLY A 122 30.46 -3.62 23.06
CA GLY A 122 31.14 -2.87 24.12
C GLY A 122 31.65 -1.48 23.68
N SER A 123 31.45 -0.51 24.57
CA SER A 123 31.55 0.94 24.36
C SER A 123 32.93 1.51 23.96
N ALA A 124 33.99 0.71 23.86
CA ALA A 124 35.36 1.23 23.76
C ALA A 124 35.75 1.70 22.34
N ALA A 125 35.04 1.26 21.30
CA ALA A 125 35.44 1.52 19.92
C ALA A 125 34.25 1.68 18.95
N ILE A 126 33.18 2.37 19.35
CA ILE A 126 32.15 2.75 18.38
C ILE A 126 32.80 3.69 17.38
N SER A 127 32.91 3.23 16.13
CA SER A 127 33.49 4.03 15.07
C SER A 127 32.50 5.11 14.63
N GLU A 128 33.01 6.29 14.28
CA GLU A 128 32.15 7.38 13.77
C GLU A 128 31.44 6.97 12.47
N SER A 129 32.07 6.06 11.71
CA SER A 129 31.49 5.46 10.51
C SER A 129 30.22 4.65 10.81
N GLU A 130 30.26 3.75 11.81
CA GLU A 130 29.09 2.94 12.17
C GLU A 130 27.93 3.81 12.68
N LEU A 131 28.23 4.87 13.44
CA LEU A 131 27.22 5.85 13.85
C LEU A 131 26.64 6.61 12.65
N GLY A 132 27.48 6.96 11.68
CA GLY A 132 27.07 7.56 10.41
C GLY A 132 26.07 6.67 9.66
N ASP A 133 26.41 5.39 9.49
CA ASP A 133 25.56 4.42 8.78
C ASP A 133 24.18 4.26 9.44
N ILE A 134 24.14 4.18 10.77
CA ILE A 134 22.87 4.10 11.51
C ILE A 134 22.08 5.41 11.37
N ASN A 135 22.75 6.56 11.44
CA ASN A 135 22.11 7.86 11.27
C ASN A 135 21.51 8.06 9.87
N GLU A 136 22.13 7.50 8.82
CA GLU A 136 21.54 7.49 7.47
C GLU A 136 20.24 6.68 7.44
N LYS A 137 20.22 5.51 8.08
CA LYS A 137 19.00 4.70 8.21
C LYS A 137 17.92 5.42 9.01
N ILE A 138 18.29 6.12 10.09
CA ILE A 138 17.35 6.94 10.87
C ILE A 138 16.76 8.07 10.01
N ASN A 139 17.56 8.71 9.15
CA ASN A 139 17.02 9.73 8.23
C ASN A 139 16.04 9.15 7.22
N LYS A 140 16.35 7.98 6.67
CA LYS A 140 15.47 7.24 5.75
C LYS A 140 14.19 6.79 6.45
N TYR A 141 14.28 6.35 7.70
CA TYR A 141 13.12 6.01 8.53
C TYR A 141 12.24 7.25 8.73
N ASN A 142 12.83 8.37 9.16
CA ASN A 142 12.11 9.61 9.44
C ASN A 142 11.40 10.21 8.22
N SER A 143 11.90 9.96 7.00
CA SER A 143 11.25 10.39 5.77
C SER A 143 10.11 9.47 5.30
N MET A 144 10.03 8.25 5.83
CA MET A 144 9.00 7.26 5.49
C MET A 144 7.87 7.18 6.50
N VAL A 145 8.10 7.55 7.77
CA VAL A 145 7.04 7.48 8.79
C VAL A 145 5.91 8.49 8.52
N PRO A 146 4.64 8.07 8.66
CA PRO A 146 3.49 8.91 8.37
C PRO A 146 3.22 9.99 9.44
N SER A 147 3.76 9.84 10.64
CA SER A 147 3.54 10.76 11.77
C SER A 147 4.86 11.31 12.31
N PRO A 148 4.96 12.64 12.56
CA PRO A 148 6.14 13.23 13.19
C PRO A 148 6.44 12.68 14.59
N VAL A 149 5.43 12.20 15.32
CA VAL A 149 5.60 11.62 16.66
C VAL A 149 6.38 10.32 16.62
N LEU A 150 6.35 9.60 15.49
CA LEU A 150 7.08 8.35 15.29
C LEU A 150 8.54 8.57 14.85
N GLN A 151 8.93 9.81 14.53
CA GLN A 151 10.29 10.14 14.13
C GLN A 151 11.28 9.99 15.29
N LYS A 152 12.50 9.59 14.98
CA LYS A 152 13.56 9.30 15.95
C LYS A 152 14.74 10.26 15.76
N TRP A 153 15.46 10.51 16.85
CA TRP A 153 16.58 11.46 16.86
C TRP A 153 17.85 10.79 16.31
N LYS A 154 18.73 11.61 15.74
CA LYS A 154 20.07 11.15 15.35
C LYS A 154 20.90 10.78 16.58
N LEU A 155 21.74 9.78 16.40
CA LEU A 155 22.67 9.28 17.39
C LEU A 155 23.96 10.10 17.34
N THR A 156 24.49 10.44 18.50
CA THR A 156 25.86 10.96 18.67
C THR A 156 26.60 10.10 19.67
N ARG A 157 27.93 10.23 19.75
CA ARG A 157 28.78 9.48 20.68
C ARG A 157 28.37 9.66 22.15
N GLU A 158 27.77 10.80 22.48
CA GLU A 158 27.32 11.14 23.83
C GLU A 158 25.90 10.63 24.09
N ASN A 159 25.04 10.61 23.07
CA ASN A 159 23.60 10.37 23.21
C ASN A 159 23.15 8.95 22.86
N TRP A 160 23.98 8.15 22.18
CA TRP A 160 23.53 6.84 21.65
C TRP A 160 22.95 5.91 22.71
N ARG A 161 23.50 5.92 23.94
CA ARG A 161 22.98 5.11 25.06
C ARG A 161 21.55 5.48 25.45
N GLN A 162 21.25 6.78 25.57
CA GLN A 162 19.92 7.26 25.92
C GLN A 162 18.93 7.03 24.77
N GLN A 163 19.40 7.16 23.53
CA GLN A 163 18.57 6.89 22.37
C GLN A 163 18.15 5.43 22.30
N ILE A 164 19.02 4.46 22.63
CA ILE A 164 18.67 3.03 22.66
C ILE A 164 17.43 2.76 23.52
N GLU A 165 17.30 3.42 24.67
CA GLU A 165 16.11 3.28 25.52
C GLU A 165 14.84 3.75 24.80
N ARG A 166 14.94 4.84 24.03
CA ARG A 166 13.84 5.36 23.20
C ARG A 166 13.49 4.46 22.00
N TRP A 167 14.34 3.51 21.66
CA TRP A 167 14.08 2.48 20.64
C TRP A 167 13.50 1.18 21.23
N LYS A 168 13.54 1.02 22.56
CA LYS A 168 12.93 -0.13 23.27
C LYS A 168 11.45 0.10 23.60
N SER A 169 11.08 1.34 23.92
CA SER A 169 9.68 1.78 24.13
C SER A 169 8.94 1.95 22.82
#